data_AF-A0A8S9GW81-F1
#
_entry.id   AF-A0A8S9GW81-F1
#
_cell.length_a   1.000
_cell.length_b   1.000
_cell.length_c   1.000
_cell.angle_alpha   90.00
_cell.angle_beta   90.00
_cell.angle_gamma   90.00
#
_symmetry.space_group_name_H-M   'P 1'
#
loop_
_entity.id
_entity.type
_entity.pdbx_description
1 polymer ?
#
loop_
_entity_poly.entity_id
_entity_poly.type
_entity_poly.pdbx_seq_one_letter_code
_entity_poly.pdbx_strand_id
1 'polypeptide(L)'
;MACPSGMGILGWSKAFKFKKTKSVDPETFHYYRLGSVDHFMTKYNVGLAVGERKCRGLCSVHCRCMGYFYDKSRFNCWISYELGTLVKVSDSKKVAYIKTRNV
;
A
#
# COMPACT_ATOMS: atom_id res chain seq x y z
N MET A 1 17.48 1.92 0.75
CA MET A 1 16.09 1.57 0.33
C MET A 1 15.65 0.35 1.15
N ALA A 2 14.52 0.43 1.88
CA ALA A 2 14.12 -0.56 2.90
C ALA A 2 13.04 -1.53 2.40
N CYS A 3 13.15 -2.79 2.81
CA CYS A 3 12.20 -3.86 2.49
C CYS A 3 11.26 -4.05 3.69
N PRO A 4 9.97 -3.75 3.56
CA PRO A 4 9.03 -3.99 4.64
C PRO A 4 8.71 -5.49 4.77
N SER A 5 8.89 -6.06 5.96
CA SER A 5 8.66 -7.47 6.29
C SER A 5 7.68 -7.59 7.45
N GLY A 6 7.05 -8.76 7.61
CA GLY A 6 6.12 -9.11 8.71
C GLY A 6 6.58 -8.69 10.12
N MET A 7 7.89 -8.54 10.34
CA MET A 7 8.51 -8.17 11.62
C MET A 7 9.03 -6.71 11.69
N GLY A 8 8.72 -5.87 10.70
CA GLY A 8 9.17 -4.48 10.60
C GLY A 8 10.03 -4.20 9.36
N ILE A 9 10.60 -2.99 9.30
CA ILE A 9 11.58 -2.61 8.27
C ILE A 9 12.91 -3.29 8.59
N LEU A 10 13.09 -4.51 8.07
CA LEU A 10 14.39 -5.16 8.03
C LEU A 10 15.30 -4.34 7.11
N GLY A 11 16.51 -4.08 7.61
CA GLY A 11 17.46 -3.11 7.09
C GLY A 11 17.65 -3.09 5.57
N TRP A 12 18.08 -1.92 5.07
CA TRP A 12 18.35 -1.63 3.66
C TRP A 12 19.18 -2.72 3.00
N SER A 13 18.51 -3.61 2.27
CA SER A 13 19.12 -4.67 1.47
C SER A 13 18.63 -4.58 0.03
N LYS A 14 19.48 -5.10 -0.87
CA LYS A 14 19.38 -5.11 -2.33
C LYS A 14 17.93 -5.19 -2.84
N ALA A 15 17.60 -4.35 -3.82
CA ALA A 15 16.29 -4.18 -4.47
C ALA A 15 15.35 -5.39 -4.33
N PHE A 16 14.35 -5.27 -3.46
CA PHE A 16 13.32 -6.30 -3.31
C PHE A 16 12.52 -6.39 -4.61
N LYS A 17 12.63 -7.52 -5.31
CA LYS A 17 11.68 -7.85 -6.37
C LYS A 17 10.36 -8.21 -5.70
N PHE A 18 9.52 -7.21 -5.47
CA PHE A 18 8.16 -7.43 -4.99
C PHE A 18 7.46 -8.41 -5.94
N LYS A 19 7.17 -9.62 -5.45
CA LYS A 19 6.46 -10.64 -6.24
C LYS A 19 5.05 -10.11 -6.48
N LYS A 20 4.81 -9.63 -7.70
CA LYS A 20 3.53 -9.04 -8.09
C LYS A 20 2.43 -10.09 -7.86
N THR A 21 1.48 -9.79 -6.99
CA THR A 21 0.32 -10.65 -6.77
C THR A 21 -0.76 -10.26 -7.76
N LYS A 22 -0.91 -11.03 -8.85
CA LYS A 22 -1.99 -10.86 -9.83
C LYS A 22 -3.22 -11.69 -9.46
N SER A 23 -3.71 -11.54 -8.23
CA SER A 23 -4.86 -12.31 -7.77
C SER A 23 -5.98 -11.40 -7.27
N VAL A 24 -7.21 -11.80 -7.55
CA VAL A 24 -8.44 -11.17 -7.04
C VAL A 24 -9.00 -11.97 -5.86
N ASP A 25 -8.50 -13.20 -5.66
CA ASP A 25 -8.94 -14.11 -4.63
C ASP A 25 -8.41 -13.69 -3.25
N PRO A 26 -9.29 -13.30 -2.30
CA PRO A 26 -8.90 -12.86 -0.97
C PRO A 26 -8.20 -13.94 -0.14
N GLU A 27 -8.31 -15.23 -0.48
CA GLU A 27 -7.58 -16.33 0.18
C GLU A 27 -6.12 -16.43 -0.26
N THR A 28 -5.77 -15.79 -1.38
CA THR A 28 -4.42 -15.86 -1.97
C THR A 28 -3.54 -14.67 -1.64
N PHE A 29 -4.09 -13.63 -1.00
CA PHE A 29 -3.34 -12.42 -0.65
C PHE A 29 -3.80 -11.82 0.68
N HIS A 30 -2.87 -11.14 1.36
CA HIS A 30 -3.15 -10.30 2.51
C HIS A 30 -2.62 -8.88 2.27
N TYR A 31 -3.11 -7.92 3.04
CA TYR A 31 -2.58 -6.57 3.03
C TYR A 31 -1.60 -6.39 4.19
N TYR A 32 -0.36 -6.11 3.86
CA TYR A 32 0.65 -5.70 4.82
C TYR A 32 0.53 -4.20 5.09
N ARG A 33 0.36 -3.81 6.35
CA ARG A 33 0.18 -2.41 6.76
C ARG A 33 1.52 -1.76 7.06
N LEU A 34 1.73 -0.60 6.44
CA LEU A 34 2.85 0.30 6.69
C LEU A 34 2.35 1.61 7.28
N GLY A 35 2.85 1.95 8.47
CA GLY A 35 2.58 3.23 9.12
C GLY A 35 3.52 4.33 8.65
N SER A 36 3.00 5.55 8.63
CA SER A 36 3.74 6.78 8.33
C SER A 36 4.49 6.73 7.00
N VAL A 37 3.78 6.35 5.94
CA VAL A 37 4.32 6.28 4.59
C VAL A 37 3.57 7.27 3.71
N ASP A 38 4.33 8.10 2.99
CA ASP A 38 3.82 8.91 1.91
C ASP A 38 4.23 8.33 0.56
N HIS A 39 3.36 8.53 -0.42
CA HIS A 39 3.56 8.07 -1.78
C HIS A 39 3.57 9.26 -2.73
N PHE A 40 4.42 9.22 -3.76
CA PHE A 40 4.53 10.32 -4.71
C PHE A 40 3.18 10.76 -5.31
N MET A 41 2.26 9.82 -5.52
CA MET A 41 0.93 10.10 -6.08
C MET A 41 0.08 11.06 -5.25
N THR A 42 0.30 11.16 -3.93
CA THR A 42 -0.47 12.06 -3.06
C THR A 42 -0.22 13.54 -3.38
N LYS A 43 0.90 13.85 -4.06
CA LYS A 43 1.25 15.21 -4.48
C LYS A 43 0.54 15.67 -5.76
N TYR A 44 0.10 14.73 -6.60
CA TYR A 44 -0.42 15.02 -7.94
C TYR A 44 -1.89 14.67 -8.12
N ASN A 45 -2.47 13.87 -7.23
CA ASN A 45 -3.86 13.48 -7.30
C ASN A 45 -4.52 13.62 -5.93
N VAL A 46 -5.74 14.17 -5.91
CA VAL A 46 -6.56 14.34 -4.71
C VAL A 46 -7.00 13.01 -4.09
N GLY A 47 -7.03 11.93 -4.90
CA GLY A 47 -7.49 10.61 -4.46
C GLY A 47 -9.02 10.53 -4.37
N LEU A 48 -9.49 9.39 -3.86
CA LEU A 48 -10.91 9.08 -3.69
C LEU A 48 -11.33 9.38 -2.25
N ALA A 49 -12.36 10.22 -2.06
CA ALA A 49 -12.98 10.49 -0.76
C ALA A 49 -13.91 9.33 -0.35
N VAL A 50 -13.31 8.17 -0.06
CA VAL A 50 -14.03 6.95 0.34
C VAL A 50 -13.41 6.37 1.60
N GLY A 51 -14.23 5.77 2.46
CA GLY A 51 -13.72 5.15 3.68
C GLY A 51 -12.73 4.02 3.42
N GLU A 52 -11.85 3.77 4.39
CA GLU A 52 -10.76 2.79 4.33
C GLU A 52 -11.21 1.38 3.86
N ARG A 53 -12.37 0.90 4.35
CA ARG A 53 -12.93 -0.39 3.95
C ARG A 53 -13.30 -0.43 2.47
N LYS A 54 -13.89 0.65 1.94
CA LYS A 54 -14.25 0.77 0.53
C LYS A 54 -13.00 0.89 -0.33
N CYS A 55 -11.98 1.63 0.13
CA CYS A 55 -10.66 1.72 -0.50
C CYS A 55 -10.02 0.33 -0.67
N ARG A 56 -10.03 -0.48 0.40
CA ARG A 56 -9.56 -1.88 0.36
C ARG A 56 -10.34 -2.71 -0.64
N GLY A 57 -11.68 -2.61 -0.64
CA GLY A 57 -12.54 -3.34 -1.58
C GLY A 57 -12.19 -3.03 -3.03
N LEU A 58 -12.03 -1.74 -3.38
CA LEU A 58 -11.66 -1.31 -4.72
C LEU A 58 -10.31 -1.87 -5.16
N CYS A 59 -9.29 -1.90 -4.28
CA CYS A 59 -8.01 -2.52 -4.62
C CYS A 59 -8.11 -4.05 -4.73
N SER A 60 -8.92 -4.71 -3.89
CA SER A 60 -9.04 -6.17 -3.89
C SER A 60 -9.65 -6.71 -5.18
N VAL A 61 -10.66 -6.04 -5.74
CA VAL A 61 -11.33 -6.47 -6.98
C VAL A 61 -10.47 -6.30 -8.23
N HIS A 62 -9.46 -5.42 -8.18
CA HIS A 62 -8.55 -5.20 -9.30
C HIS A 62 -7.32 -6.11 -9.21
N CYS A 63 -7.19 -7.03 -10.17
CA CYS A 63 -6.07 -7.97 -10.25
C CYS A 63 -4.70 -7.30 -10.40
N ARG A 64 -4.65 -6.07 -10.92
CA ARG A 64 -3.42 -5.28 -11.08
C ARG A 64 -3.09 -4.42 -9.87
N CYS A 65 -4.01 -4.26 -8.91
CA CYS A 65 -3.75 -3.43 -7.75
C CYS A 65 -2.65 -4.07 -6.90
N MET A 66 -1.61 -3.29 -6.59
CA MET A 66 -0.50 -3.71 -5.74
C MET A 66 -0.65 -3.23 -4.30
N GLY A 67 -1.51 -2.24 -4.07
CA GLY A 67 -1.73 -1.68 -2.75
C GLY A 67 -2.53 -0.40 -2.82
N TYR A 68 -2.89 0.12 -1.67
CA TYR A 68 -3.56 1.40 -1.56
C TYR A 68 -2.97 2.22 -0.41
N PHE A 69 -2.99 3.54 -0.57
CA PHE A 69 -2.60 4.50 0.44
C PHE A 69 -3.86 5.14 1.01
N TYR A 70 -3.87 5.37 2.32
CA TYR A 70 -5.00 5.98 3.00
C TYR A 70 -4.52 7.06 3.95
N ASP A 71 -5.10 8.24 3.82
CA ASP A 71 -4.88 9.34 4.75
C ASP A 71 -6.09 9.43 5.69
N LYS A 72 -5.87 9.03 6.94
CA LYS A 72 -6.92 9.05 7.98
C LYS A 72 -7.33 10.47 8.37
N SER A 73 -6.51 11.48 8.11
CA SER A 73 -6.84 12.87 8.42
C SER A 73 -7.83 13.48 7.42
N ARG A 74 -7.71 13.09 6.14
CA ARG A 74 -8.52 13.61 5.03
C ARG A 74 -9.60 12.65 4.54
N PHE A 75 -9.61 11.42 5.05
CA PHE A 75 -10.46 10.34 4.56
C PHE A 75 -10.30 10.07 3.06
N ASN A 76 -9.05 10.23 2.56
CA ASN A 76 -8.72 10.04 1.17
C ASN A 76 -7.97 8.72 0.93
N CYS A 77 -8.28 8.12 -0.21
CA CYS A 77 -7.80 6.83 -0.68
C CYS A 77 -7.08 6.98 -2.02
N TRP A 78 -5.91 6.35 -2.16
CA TRP A 78 -5.21 6.25 -3.44
C TRP A 78 -4.94 4.78 -3.74
N ILE A 79 -5.50 4.30 -4.85
CA ILE A 79 -5.24 2.95 -5.36
C ILE A 79 -3.96 3.00 -6.19
N SER A 80 -3.03 2.09 -5.91
CA SER A 80 -1.75 2.01 -6.61
C SER A 80 -1.62 0.70 -7.36
N TYR A 81 -1.43 0.80 -8.66
CA TYR A 81 -1.08 -0.33 -9.54
C TYR A 81 0.42 -0.60 -9.56
N GLU A 82 1.21 0.36 -9.07
CA GLU A 82 2.65 0.27 -8.90
C GLU A 82 3.02 0.88 -7.54
N LEU A 83 3.97 0.30 -6.81
CA LEU A 83 4.32 0.78 -5.46
C LEU A 83 5.36 1.91 -5.48
N GLY A 84 6.13 2.04 -6.57
CA GLY A 84 7.15 3.08 -6.71
C GLY A 84 8.13 3.14 -5.52
N THR A 85 8.61 4.36 -5.24
CA THR A 85 9.41 4.64 -4.04
C THR A 85 8.49 5.06 -2.90
N LEU A 86 8.60 4.36 -1.76
CA LEU A 86 7.90 4.72 -0.53
C LEU A 86 8.79 5.61 0.34
N VAL A 87 8.25 6.73 0.82
CA VAL A 87 8.96 7.66 1.70
C VAL A 87 8.35 7.59 3.09
N LYS A 88 9.18 7.36 4.11
CA LYS A 88 8.73 7.42 5.50
C LYS A 88 8.54 8.89 5.90
N VAL A 89 7.41 9.20 6.50
CA VAL A 89 7.07 10.53 7.02
C VAL A 89 6.82 10.48 8.51
N SER A 90 6.76 11.64 9.16
CA SER A 90 6.47 11.74 10.60
C SER A 90 4.98 11.62 10.93
N ASP A 91 4.10 11.73 9.92
CA ASP A 91 2.65 11.68 10.11
C ASP A 91 2.14 10.24 10.25
N SER A 92 1.70 9.89 11.46
CA SER A 92 1.18 8.55 11.79
C SER A 92 -0.20 8.26 11.20
N LYS A 93 -0.90 9.28 10.66
CA LYS A 93 -2.24 9.15 10.07
C LYS A 93 -2.19 8.68 8.60
N LYS A 94 -1.04 8.82 7.94
CA LYS A 94 -0.82 8.30 6.59
C LYS A 94 -0.37 6.85 6.66
N VAL A 95 -1.13 5.97 6.02
CA VAL A 95 -0.86 4.53 6.02
C VAL A 95 -0.86 3.99 4.60
N ALA A 96 -0.01 3.00 4.36
CA ALA A 96 0.02 2.25 3.12
C ALA A 96 -0.34 0.79 3.39
N TYR A 97 -1.13 0.20 2.50
CA TYR A 97 -1.54 -1.20 2.55
C TYR A 97 -1.06 -1.89 1.29
N ILE A 98 -0.10 -2.79 1.43
CA ILE A 98 0.57 -3.45 0.32
C ILE A 98 0.04 -4.87 0.15
N LYS A 99 -0.40 -5.21 -1.07
CA LYS A 99 -1.02 -6.50 -1.39
C LYS A 99 0.04 -7.59 -1.59
N THR A 100 0.23 -8.41 -0.57
CA THR A 100 1.25 -9.46 -0.53
C THR A 100 0.58 -10.82 -0.71
N ARG A 101 1.19 -11.72 -1.48
CA ARG A 101 0.69 -13.09 -1.65
C ARG A 101 0.81 -13.86 -0.32
N ASN A 102 -0.18 -14.68 0.00
CA ASN A 102 -0.07 -15.69 1.05
C ASN A 102 0.95 -16.73 0.56
N VAL A 103 2.11 -16.81 1.22
CA VAL A 103 3.18 -17.78 0.92
C VAL A 103 2.91 -19.08 1.64
#